data_AF-A0A6A3HHQ4-F1
#
_entry.id   AF-A0A6A3HHQ4-F1
#
_cell.length_a   1.000
_cell.length_b   1.000
_cell.length_c   1.000
_cell.angle_alpha   90.00
_cell.angle_beta   90.00
_cell.angle_gamma   90.00
#
_symmetry.space_group_name_H-M   'P 1'
#
loop_
_entity.id
_entity.type
_entity.pdbx_description
1 polymer ?
#
loop_
_entity_poly.entity_id
_entity_poly.type
_entity_poly.pdbx_seq_one_letter_code
_entity_poly.pdbx_strand_id
1 'polypeptide(L)'
;WPQFGSFSTANFFLPVYNNVNRCLPGDDQCIYDQHRRKANFLKLEEAHFFASPADERIMPWQSSIFGRYSEVDTIEEIETKYMNLTIVNMNDTLEYTSDTFGLKTLDERGGLFIHEIANISHSCWRADQKDGCKWAPLYNDHLYPVLH
;
A
#
# COMPACT_ATOMS: atom_id res chain seq x y z
N TRP A 1 15.19 9.54 15.00
CA TRP A 1 13.73 9.28 14.92
C TRP A 1 13.56 8.28 13.80
N PRO A 2 12.86 7.15 14.03
CA PRO A 2 12.55 6.21 12.95
C PRO A 2 12.07 6.96 11.71
N GLN A 3 12.57 6.59 10.53
CA GLN A 3 12.35 7.36 9.31
C GLN A 3 10.88 7.46 8.92
N PHE A 4 10.07 6.45 9.20
CA PHE A 4 8.63 6.53 9.04
C PHE A 4 7.98 7.61 9.92
N GLY A 5 8.46 7.79 11.15
CA GLY A 5 8.02 8.88 12.02
C GLY A 5 8.34 10.25 11.40
N SER A 6 9.56 10.42 10.89
CA SER A 6 9.97 11.64 10.17
C SER A 6 9.07 11.88 8.94
N PHE A 7 8.90 10.87 8.11
CA PHE A 7 8.02 10.86 6.93
C PHE A 7 6.59 11.26 7.28
N SER A 8 6.02 10.70 8.35
CA SER A 8 4.64 10.97 8.77
C SER A 8 4.37 12.41 9.17
N THR A 9 5.42 13.17 9.51
CA THR A 9 5.31 14.57 9.94
C THR A 9 5.73 15.57 8.86
N ALA A 10 6.67 15.19 7.98
CA ALA A 10 7.21 16.08 6.95
C ALA A 10 6.46 15.99 5.61
N ASN A 11 5.79 14.87 5.31
CA ASN A 11 5.10 14.66 4.04
C ASN A 11 3.61 14.99 4.16
N PHE A 12 3.13 15.91 3.31
CA PHE A 12 1.76 16.42 3.32
C PHE A 12 0.79 15.61 2.42
N PHE A 13 1.25 14.51 1.83
CA PHE A 13 0.47 13.70 0.90
C PHE A 13 0.25 12.28 1.43
N LEU A 14 1.22 11.38 1.29
CA LEU A 14 1.03 9.94 1.60
C LEU A 14 0.62 9.67 3.07
N PRO A 15 1.25 10.29 4.08
CA PRO A 15 0.83 10.11 5.48
C PRO A 15 -0.62 10.51 5.76
N VAL A 16 -1.15 11.47 5.01
CA VAL A 16 -2.52 11.97 5.18
C VAL A 16 -3.53 10.93 4.69
N TYR A 17 -3.28 10.32 3.54
CA TYR A 17 -4.17 9.28 2.99
C TYR A 17 -4.09 7.97 3.78
N ASN A 18 -2.90 7.61 4.26
CA ASN A 18 -2.71 6.46 5.15
C ASN A 18 -3.16 6.75 6.59
N ASN A 19 -3.66 7.95 6.89
CA ASN A 19 -4.07 8.37 8.24
C ASN A 19 -2.99 8.16 9.32
N VAL A 20 -1.70 8.27 8.96
CA VAL A 20 -0.57 8.20 9.91
C VAL A 20 -0.01 9.59 10.25
N ASN A 21 -0.54 10.64 9.62
CA ASN A 21 -0.18 12.02 9.93
C ASN A 21 -0.55 12.36 11.39
N ARG A 22 0.26 13.20 12.05
CA ARG A 22 -0.02 13.63 13.42
C ARG A 22 -1.00 14.81 13.44
N CYS A 23 -2.08 14.72 14.21
CA CYS A 23 -2.92 15.86 14.56
C CYS A 23 -2.34 16.60 15.77
N LEU A 24 -2.26 17.92 15.69
CA LEU A 24 -1.77 18.75 16.80
C LEU A 24 -2.86 18.89 17.88
N PRO A 25 -2.50 19.11 19.16
CA PRO A 25 -3.48 19.42 20.19
C PRO A 25 -4.36 20.61 19.79
N GLY A 26 -5.67 20.43 19.81
CA GLY A 26 -6.66 21.44 19.40
C GLY A 26 -6.98 21.49 17.90
N ASP A 27 -6.38 20.61 17.08
CA ASP A 27 -6.72 20.47 15.67
C ASP A 27 -7.87 19.48 15.47
N ASP A 28 -9.07 19.92 15.86
CA ASP A 28 -10.29 19.12 15.75
C ASP A 28 -10.63 18.77 14.29
N GLN A 29 -10.23 19.62 13.34
CA GLN A 29 -10.43 19.39 11.91
C GLN A 29 -9.57 18.22 11.42
N CYS A 30 -8.30 18.15 11.83
CA CYS A 30 -7.44 17.01 11.49
C CYS A 30 -8.01 15.69 11.99
N ILE A 31 -8.49 15.66 13.24
CA ILE A 31 -9.09 14.46 13.86
C ILE A 31 -10.36 14.07 13.10
N TYR A 32 -11.24 15.03 12.83
CA TYR A 32 -12.44 14.83 12.03
C TYR A 32 -12.10 14.25 10.64
N ASP A 33 -11.07 14.78 9.98
CA ASP A 33 -10.67 14.33 8.66
C ASP A 33 -10.07 12.92 8.64
N GLN A 34 -9.35 12.52 9.70
CA GLN A 34 -8.90 11.13 9.85
C GLN A 34 -10.09 10.18 9.97
N HIS A 35 -11.07 10.49 10.83
CA HIS A 35 -12.29 9.70 10.95
C HIS A 35 -13.06 9.65 9.62
N ARG A 36 -13.18 10.78 8.93
CA ARG A 36 -13.86 10.88 7.63
C ARG A 36 -13.19 10.02 6.56
N ARG A 37 -11.86 10.04 6.46
CA ARG A 37 -11.12 9.21 5.49
C ARG A 37 -11.30 7.71 5.77
N LYS A 38 -11.17 7.30 7.03
CA LYS A 38 -11.41 5.90 7.44
C LYS A 38 -12.84 5.47 7.13
N ALA A 39 -13.84 6.28 7.50
CA ALA A 39 -15.24 6.00 7.22
C ALA A 39 -15.53 5.92 5.71
N ASN A 40 -14.85 6.73 4.89
CA ASN A 40 -15.00 6.69 3.44
C ASN A 40 -14.38 5.44 2.81
N PHE A 41 -13.17 5.03 3.23
CA PHE A 41 -12.55 3.80 2.74
C PHE A 41 -13.41 2.57 3.06
N LEU A 42 -14.01 2.54 4.25
CA LEU A 42 -14.89 1.46 4.69
C LEU A 42 -16.26 1.41 3.98
N LYS A 43 -16.55 2.34 3.05
CA LYS A 43 -17.72 2.23 2.15
C LYS A 43 -17.48 1.25 1.00
N LEU A 44 -16.24 0.90 0.69
CA LEU A 44 -15.92 -0.12 -0.30
C LEU A 44 -16.49 -1.45 0.15
N GLU A 45 -17.33 -2.09 -0.65
CA GLU A 45 -17.79 -3.46 -0.37
C GLU A 45 -16.59 -4.41 -0.42
N GLU A 46 -15.82 -4.30 -1.51
CA GLU A 46 -14.60 -5.05 -1.75
C GLU A 46 -13.48 -4.13 -2.28
N ALA A 47 -12.23 -4.47 -1.98
CA ALA A 47 -11.04 -3.83 -2.53
C ALA A 47 -10.05 -4.89 -3.00
N HIS A 48 -9.80 -4.90 -4.30
CA HIS A 48 -8.90 -5.85 -4.97
C HIS A 48 -7.59 -5.16 -5.33
N PHE A 49 -6.49 -5.63 -4.75
CA PHE A 49 -5.14 -5.13 -5.02
C PHE A 49 -4.35 -6.18 -5.78
N PHE A 50 -3.74 -5.78 -6.89
CA PHE A 50 -2.97 -6.65 -7.77
C PHE A 50 -1.50 -6.25 -7.72
N ALA A 51 -0.62 -7.24 -7.58
CA ALA A 51 0.83 -7.03 -7.60
C ALA A 51 1.53 -8.19 -8.29
N SER A 52 2.79 -7.96 -8.66
CA SER A 52 3.62 -8.96 -9.31
C SER A 52 5.06 -8.86 -8.82
N PRO A 53 5.71 -9.98 -8.47
CA PRO A 53 7.14 -10.02 -8.20
C PRO A 53 8.01 -9.61 -9.40
N ALA A 54 7.44 -9.62 -10.62
CA ALA A 54 8.12 -9.18 -11.83
C ALA A 54 7.90 -7.69 -12.14
N ASP A 55 7.20 -6.94 -11.28
CA ASP A 55 7.11 -5.49 -11.41
C ASP A 55 8.50 -4.86 -11.20
N GLU A 56 9.00 -4.25 -12.28
CA GLU A 56 10.34 -3.69 -12.34
C GLU A 56 10.39 -2.20 -12.00
N ARG A 57 9.27 -1.59 -11.60
CA ARG A 57 9.13 -0.16 -11.33
C ARG A 57 8.82 0.15 -9.87
N ILE A 58 7.92 -0.59 -9.26
CA ILE A 58 7.54 -0.43 -7.86
C ILE A 58 8.50 -1.22 -7.00
N MET A 59 9.24 -0.53 -6.12
CA MET A 59 10.26 -1.12 -5.28
C MET A 59 10.04 -0.71 -3.80
N PRO A 60 9.72 -1.66 -2.90
CA PRO A 60 9.51 -3.08 -3.17
C PRO A 60 8.15 -3.30 -3.87
N TRP A 61 8.02 -4.33 -4.71
CA TRP A 61 6.78 -4.60 -5.46
C TRP A 61 5.57 -4.81 -4.53
N GLN A 62 5.82 -5.28 -3.30
CA GLN A 62 4.84 -5.42 -2.23
C GLN A 62 4.17 -4.10 -1.83
N SER A 63 4.75 -2.95 -2.18
CA SER A 63 4.13 -1.63 -1.95
C SER A 63 2.75 -1.52 -2.63
N SER A 64 2.55 -2.22 -3.75
CA SER A 64 1.24 -2.31 -4.42
C SER A 64 0.16 -3.05 -3.60
N ILE A 65 0.58 -3.80 -2.59
CA ILE A 65 -0.28 -4.60 -1.68
C ILE A 65 0.04 -4.28 -0.22
N PHE A 66 0.38 -3.01 0.06
CA PHE A 66 0.62 -2.45 1.40
C PHE A 66 1.78 -3.04 2.21
N GLY A 67 2.65 -3.84 1.59
CA GLY A 67 3.94 -4.19 2.18
C GLY A 67 4.95 -3.06 2.02
N ARG A 68 6.04 -3.09 2.79
CA ARG A 68 7.11 -2.08 2.71
C ARG A 68 8.46 -2.64 3.17
N TYR A 69 9.54 -1.90 2.94
CA TYR A 69 10.81 -2.19 3.59
C TYR A 69 10.72 -2.02 5.11
N SER A 70 11.55 -2.77 5.84
CA SER A 70 11.77 -2.59 7.26
C SER A 70 12.26 -1.18 7.59
N GLU A 71 11.88 -0.71 8.78
CA GLU A 71 12.23 0.62 9.28
C GLU A 71 13.74 0.82 9.45
N VAL A 72 14.18 2.07 9.36
CA VAL A 72 15.54 2.50 9.74
C VAL A 72 15.50 3.71 10.67
N ASP A 73 16.55 3.92 11.46
CA ASP A 73 16.58 5.01 12.45
C ASP A 73 16.99 6.36 11.83
N THR A 74 17.79 6.34 10.76
CA THR A 74 18.29 7.55 10.10
C THR A 74 18.21 7.44 8.58
N ILE A 75 18.33 8.55 7.85
CA ILE A 75 18.33 8.56 6.38
C ILE A 75 19.58 7.86 5.85
N GLU A 76 20.73 8.05 6.52
CA GLU A 76 22.01 7.45 6.15
C GLU A 76 21.97 5.91 6.23
N GLU A 77 21.13 5.37 7.10
CA GLU A 77 20.90 3.92 7.19
C GLU A 77 20.19 3.35 5.97
N ILE A 78 19.40 4.15 5.22
CA ILE A 78 18.80 3.71 3.96
C ILE A 78 19.91 3.36 2.97
N GLU A 79 20.92 4.22 2.84
CA GLU A 79 22.02 4.02 1.88
C GLU A 79 22.97 2.91 2.35
N THR A 80 23.28 2.87 3.65
CA THR A 80 24.31 1.96 4.20
C THR A 80 23.77 0.56 4.52
N LYS A 81 22.47 0.42 4.79
CA LYS A 81 21.83 -0.85 5.16
C LYS A 81 20.81 -1.34 4.14
N TYR A 82 20.71 -0.75 2.95
CA TYR A 82 19.72 -1.12 1.92
C TYR A 82 19.62 -2.65 1.70
N MET A 83 20.76 -3.33 1.57
CA MET A 83 20.83 -4.78 1.34
C MET A 83 20.33 -5.63 2.52
N ASN A 84 20.23 -5.05 3.71
CA ASN A 84 19.74 -5.71 4.92
C ASN A 84 18.27 -5.42 5.20
N LEU A 85 17.64 -4.51 4.44
CA LEU A 85 16.23 -4.21 4.61
C LEU A 85 15.41 -5.45 4.23
N THR A 86 14.53 -5.84 5.14
CA THR A 86 13.60 -6.95 4.90
C THR A 86 12.25 -6.39 4.46
N ILE A 87 11.37 -7.27 3.98
CA ILE A 87 9.99 -6.88 3.67
C ILE A 87 9.12 -7.09 4.90
N VAL A 88 8.41 -6.03 5.28
CA VAL A 88 7.33 -6.04 6.25
C VAL A 88 6.03 -6.25 5.49
N ASN A 89 5.31 -7.30 5.84
CA ASN A 89 4.01 -7.61 5.25
C ASN A 89 2.95 -6.62 5.74
N MET A 90 1.87 -6.46 4.97
CA MET A 90 0.77 -5.55 5.28
C MET A 90 0.27 -5.68 6.73
N ASN A 91 0.05 -6.92 7.19
CA ASN A 91 -0.48 -7.23 8.52
C ASN A 91 0.41 -6.74 9.69
N ASP A 92 1.70 -6.56 9.44
CA ASP A 92 2.69 -6.10 10.42
C ASP A 92 2.95 -4.58 10.32
N THR A 93 2.32 -3.87 9.39
CA THR A 93 2.46 -2.41 9.25
C THR A 93 1.68 -1.66 10.33
N LEU A 94 2.07 -0.40 10.60
CA LEU A 94 1.34 0.47 11.53
C LEU A 94 -0.10 0.71 11.06
N GLU A 95 -0.25 0.92 9.75
CA GLU A 95 -1.51 1.17 9.07
C GLU A 95 -2.53 0.05 9.35
N TYR A 96 -2.10 -1.21 9.27
CA TYR A 96 -2.94 -2.36 9.56
C TYR A 96 -3.12 -2.58 11.06
N THR A 97 -2.03 -2.65 11.82
CA THR A 97 -2.07 -2.97 13.27
C THR A 97 -2.86 -1.94 14.08
N SER A 98 -2.79 -0.66 13.69
CA SER A 98 -3.56 0.43 14.30
C SER A 98 -4.85 0.77 13.53
N ASP A 99 -5.14 0.05 12.45
CA ASP A 99 -6.31 0.23 11.58
C ASP A 99 -6.57 1.71 11.21
N THR A 100 -5.52 2.40 10.77
CA THR A 100 -5.48 3.87 10.70
C THR A 100 -6.50 4.44 9.71
N PHE A 101 -6.67 3.77 8.57
CA PHE A 101 -7.64 4.14 7.54
C PHE A 101 -8.70 3.07 7.28
N GLY A 102 -8.76 2.00 8.08
CA GLY A 102 -9.77 0.95 7.94
C GLY A 102 -9.32 -0.29 7.15
N LEU A 103 -8.03 -0.44 6.86
CA LEU A 103 -7.49 -1.60 6.12
C LEU A 103 -7.76 -2.92 6.85
N LYS A 104 -7.49 -2.96 8.16
CA LYS A 104 -7.72 -4.16 8.97
C LYS A 104 -9.21 -4.43 9.14
N THR A 105 -10.01 -3.38 9.37
CA THR A 105 -11.48 -3.54 9.44
C THR A 105 -12.06 -4.10 8.12
N LEU A 106 -11.56 -3.65 6.96
CA LEU A 106 -11.99 -4.15 5.65
C LEU A 106 -11.57 -5.62 5.45
N ASP A 107 -10.36 -5.97 5.85
CA ASP A 107 -9.83 -7.34 5.80
C ASP A 107 -10.61 -8.30 6.70
N GLU A 108 -10.80 -7.96 7.98
CA GLU A 108 -11.49 -8.81 8.96
C GLU A 108 -12.96 -9.09 8.59
N ARG A 109 -13.61 -8.17 7.85
CA ARG A 109 -14.97 -8.39 7.32
C ARG A 109 -15.02 -9.13 5.98
N GLY A 110 -13.87 -9.52 5.42
CA GLY A 110 -13.74 -10.27 4.17
C GLY A 110 -13.84 -9.43 2.90
N GLY A 111 -13.65 -8.10 2.99
CA GLY A 111 -13.74 -7.19 1.84
C GLY A 111 -12.38 -6.77 1.26
N LEU A 112 -11.26 -7.36 1.70
CA LEU A 112 -9.94 -7.08 1.16
C LEU A 112 -9.38 -8.31 0.43
N PHE A 113 -8.95 -8.13 -0.81
CA PHE A 113 -8.41 -9.20 -1.64
C PHE A 113 -7.06 -8.82 -2.23
N ILE A 114 -6.05 -9.66 -1.98
CA ILE A 114 -4.69 -9.50 -2.47
C ILE A 114 -4.42 -10.54 -3.55
N HIS A 115 -4.05 -10.07 -4.75
CA HIS A 115 -3.79 -10.89 -5.94
C HIS A 115 -2.33 -10.76 -6.35
N GLU A 116 -1.52 -11.76 -6.00
CA GLU A 116 -0.12 -11.84 -6.43
C GLU A 116 -0.03 -12.69 -7.69
N ILE A 117 0.34 -12.04 -8.81
CA ILE A 117 0.41 -12.68 -10.12
C ILE A 117 1.85 -12.68 -10.59
N ALA A 118 2.41 -13.86 -10.84
CA ALA A 118 3.78 -13.98 -11.30
C ALA A 118 3.95 -13.48 -12.75
N ASN A 119 5.17 -13.03 -13.09
CA ASN A 119 5.60 -12.71 -14.45
C ASN A 119 4.82 -11.58 -15.15
N ILE A 120 4.21 -10.67 -14.39
CA ILE A 120 3.57 -9.47 -14.95
C ILE A 120 4.49 -8.25 -14.75
N SER A 121 5.00 -7.68 -15.82
CA SER A 121 5.77 -6.44 -15.77
C SER A 121 4.88 -5.23 -15.50
N HIS A 122 5.44 -4.15 -14.96
CA HIS A 122 4.66 -2.98 -14.50
C HIS A 122 3.77 -2.40 -15.60
N SER A 123 4.28 -2.36 -16.82
CA SER A 123 3.55 -1.76 -17.95
C SER A 123 2.46 -2.69 -18.49
N CYS A 124 2.55 -4.01 -18.22
CA CYS A 124 1.60 -4.99 -18.71
C CYS A 124 0.20 -4.87 -18.10
N TRP A 125 0.10 -4.32 -16.88
CA TRP A 125 -1.19 -3.97 -16.26
C TRP A 125 -2.05 -3.01 -17.09
N ARG A 126 -1.44 -2.28 -18.05
CA ARG A 126 -2.13 -1.26 -18.85
C ARG A 126 -2.07 -1.48 -20.36
N ALA A 127 -1.11 -2.25 -20.88
CA ALA A 127 -0.95 -2.48 -22.31
C ALA A 127 -0.04 -3.68 -22.61
N ASP A 128 -0.13 -4.23 -23.82
CA ASP A 128 0.81 -5.23 -24.33
C ASP A 128 2.27 -4.76 -24.23
N GLN A 129 3.15 -5.69 -23.87
CA GLN A 129 4.58 -5.42 -23.68
C GLN A 129 5.45 -6.19 -24.69
N LYS A 130 6.67 -5.68 -24.90
CA LYS A 130 7.66 -6.28 -25.80
C LYS A 130 8.32 -7.54 -25.22
N ASP A 131 8.21 -7.73 -23.90
CA ASP A 131 8.68 -8.92 -23.17
C ASP A 131 7.78 -10.15 -23.39
N GLY A 132 6.70 -10.00 -24.16
CA GLY A 132 5.73 -11.07 -24.44
C GLY A 132 4.47 -11.01 -23.57
N CYS A 133 4.42 -10.16 -22.54
CA CYS A 133 3.24 -10.01 -21.72
C CYS A 133 2.10 -9.35 -22.52
N LYS A 134 0.90 -9.95 -22.44
CA LYS A 134 -0.30 -9.52 -23.17
C LYS A 134 -1.36 -9.03 -22.18
N TRP A 135 -1.87 -7.82 -22.40
CA TRP A 135 -2.82 -7.20 -21.48
C TRP A 135 -4.18 -7.90 -21.50
N ALA A 136 -4.68 -8.29 -22.68
CA ALA A 136 -6.02 -8.88 -22.78
C ALA A 136 -6.17 -10.22 -22.01
N PRO A 137 -5.23 -11.19 -22.12
CA PRO A 137 -5.26 -12.38 -21.26
C PRO A 137 -5.17 -12.04 -19.77
N LEU A 138 -4.22 -11.18 -19.37
CA LEU A 138 -4.09 -10.73 -17.98
C LEU A 138 -5.40 -10.15 -17.44
N TYR A 139 -6.03 -9.26 -18.20
CA TYR A 139 -7.31 -8.66 -17.84
C TYR A 139 -8.41 -9.70 -17.72
N ASN A 140 -8.59 -10.55 -18.72
CA ASN A 140 -9.67 -11.54 -18.75
C ASN A 140 -9.54 -12.61 -17.66
N ASP A 141 -8.30 -13.04 -17.38
CA ASP A 141 -8.04 -14.17 -16.47
C ASP A 141 -8.01 -13.73 -15.00
N HIS A 142 -7.68 -12.46 -14.72
CA HIS A 142 -7.44 -12.00 -13.34
C HIS A 142 -8.26 -10.78 -12.91
N LEU A 143 -8.46 -9.77 -13.77
CA LEU A 143 -9.14 -8.53 -13.39
C LEU A 143 -10.65 -8.62 -13.63
N TYR A 144 -11.06 -9.08 -14.81
CA TYR A 144 -12.47 -9.18 -15.18
C TYR A 144 -13.30 -10.06 -14.21
N PRO A 145 -12.81 -11.20 -13.71
CA PRO A 145 -13.59 -12.06 -12.81
C PRO A 145 -13.98 -11.41 -11.49
N VAL A 146 -13.31 -10.33 -11.07
CA VAL A 146 -13.56 -9.64 -9.78
C VAL A 146 -14.38 -8.35 -9.93
N LEU A 147 -14.89 -8.05 -11.14
CA LEU A 147 -15.70 -6.85 -11.39
C LEU A 147 -17.22 -7.09 -11.26
N HIS A 148 -17.63 -8.26 -10.73
CA HIS A 148 -19.01 -8.74 -10.76
C HIS A 148 -19.67 -8.80 -9.39
#